data_AF-A0A5D2JLG5-F1
#
_entry.id   AF-A0A5D2JLG5-F1
#
_cell.length_a   1.000
_cell.length_b   1.000
_cell.length_c   1.000
_cell.angle_alpha   90.00
_cell.angle_beta   90.00
_cell.angle_gamma   90.00
#
_symmetry.space_group_name_H-M   'P 1'
#
loop_
_entity.id
_entity.type
_entity.pdbx_description
1 polymer ?
#
loop_
_entity_poly.entity_id
_entity_poly.type
_entity_poly.pdbx_seq_one_letter_code
_entity_poly.pdbx_strand_id
1 'polypeptide(L)'
;MISNRAVDTDINNSGVIDVKGLHYQLLPFGTGRRGCPGISLAMQELAVTLAALVQCFDWNAGGGVDMSERPGLTAPRAYELNCVPLARFTPTLFAT
;
A
#
# COMPACT_ATOMS: atom_id res chain seq x y z
N MET A 1 15.10 -18.81 -9.76
CA MET A 1 14.00 -19.69 -9.29
C MET A 1 13.46 -19.15 -7.97
N ILE A 2 12.96 -17.92 -7.95
CA ILE A 2 12.18 -17.45 -6.80
C ILE A 2 10.75 -17.79 -7.15
N SER A 3 10.23 -18.78 -6.42
CA SER A 3 8.86 -19.27 -6.50
C SER A 3 7.89 -18.10 -6.32
N ASN A 4 7.15 -17.75 -7.37
CA ASN A 4 5.90 -17.02 -7.24
C ASN A 4 4.91 -17.95 -6.51
N ARG A 5 4.98 -17.99 -5.18
CA ARG A 5 3.86 -18.49 -4.39
C ARG A 5 2.89 -17.35 -4.26
N ALA A 6 1.75 -17.52 -4.92
CA ALA A 6 0.56 -16.73 -4.75
C ALA A 6 0.32 -16.47 -3.25
N VAL A 7 -0.24 -15.30 -2.98
CA VAL A 7 -0.89 -14.98 -1.71
C VAL A 7 -2.12 -15.91 -1.61
N ASP A 8 -1.87 -17.17 -1.31
CA ASP A 8 -2.90 -18.12 -0.89
C ASP A 8 -3.08 -17.90 0.62
N THR A 9 -3.76 -16.81 0.96
CA THR A 9 -4.32 -16.65 2.31
C THR A 9 -5.60 -17.45 2.40
N ASP A 10 -5.49 -18.64 2.99
CA ASP A 10 -6.64 -19.36 3.54
C ASP A 10 -7.33 -18.45 4.58
N ILE A 11 -8.48 -17.90 4.19
CA ILE A 11 -9.34 -17.00 4.97
C ILE A 11 -9.71 -17.58 6.36
N ASN A 12 -9.49 -18.88 6.59
CA ASN A 12 -9.96 -19.60 7.78
C ASN A 12 -8.89 -19.94 8.83
N ASN A 13 -7.62 -19.52 8.68
CA ASN A 13 -6.62 -19.63 9.77
C ASN A 13 -5.48 -18.58 9.70
N SER A 14 -5.79 -17.37 9.26
CA SER A 14 -4.81 -16.30 9.10
C SER A 14 -4.64 -15.53 10.42
N GLY A 15 -3.67 -15.92 11.26
CA GLY A 15 -3.18 -15.02 12.29
C GLY A 15 -2.79 -13.68 11.66
N VAL A 16 -3.28 -12.56 12.21
CA VAL A 16 -3.00 -11.21 11.70
C VAL A 16 -1.48 -11.05 11.53
N ILE A 17 -1.00 -10.90 10.29
CA ILE A 17 0.43 -10.75 9.99
C ILE A 17 0.87 -9.35 10.44
N ASP A 18 1.65 -9.28 11.51
CA ASP A 18 2.21 -8.02 12.03
C ASP A 18 3.49 -7.59 11.28
N VAL A 19 3.49 -6.35 10.82
CA VAL A 19 4.59 -5.69 10.09
C VAL A 19 5.70 -5.16 11.00
N LYS A 20 5.55 -5.25 12.33
CA LYS A 20 6.58 -4.82 13.32
C LYS A 20 7.79 -5.75 13.43
N GLY A 21 7.88 -6.76 12.57
CA GLY A 21 9.04 -7.64 12.50
C GLY A 21 8.98 -8.84 13.45
N LEU A 22 7.79 -9.17 13.97
CA LEU A 22 7.52 -10.41 14.71
C LEU A 22 7.18 -11.58 13.79
N HIS A 23 6.69 -11.30 12.57
CA HIS A 23 6.41 -12.31 11.55
C HIS A 23 7.39 -12.20 10.38
N TYR A 24 8.29 -13.17 10.26
CA TYR A 24 9.35 -13.19 9.24
C TYR A 24 8.86 -13.41 7.80
N GLN A 25 7.56 -13.68 7.61
CA GLN A 25 6.96 -13.74 6.28
C GLN A 25 6.87 -12.35 5.63
N LEU A 26 6.91 -11.26 6.42
CA LEU A 26 6.76 -9.90 5.93
C LEU A 26 7.59 -8.90 6.78
N LEU A 27 8.63 -8.31 6.18
CA LEU A 27 9.58 -7.42 6.86
C LEU A 27 9.77 -6.06 6.15
N PRO A 28 8.69 -5.30 5.84
CA PRO A 28 8.77 -4.05 5.06
C PRO A 28 9.60 -2.96 5.75
N PHE A 29 9.68 -2.99 7.09
CA PHE A 29 10.45 -2.06 7.90
C PHE A 29 11.72 -2.69 8.50
N GLY A 30 12.08 -3.92 8.07
CA GLY A 30 13.15 -4.68 8.72
C GLY A 30 12.77 -5.15 10.14
N THR A 31 13.77 -5.63 10.90
CA THR A 31 13.60 -6.11 12.28
C THR A 31 14.88 -5.93 13.10
N GLY A 32 14.78 -6.06 14.42
CA GLY A 32 15.91 -5.94 15.36
C GLY A 32 16.58 -4.55 15.34
N ARG A 33 17.91 -4.52 15.52
CA ARG A 33 18.68 -3.26 15.63
C ARG A 33 18.74 -2.41 14.35
N ARG A 34 18.33 -2.95 13.22
CA ARG A 34 18.30 -2.26 11.92
C ARG A 34 16.86 -2.00 11.44
N GLY A 35 15.87 -2.19 12.30
CA GLY A 35 14.48 -1.84 12.00
C GLY A 35 14.33 -0.34 11.72
N CYS A 36 13.42 0.00 10.82
CA CYS A 36 13.10 1.39 10.49
C CYS A 36 12.57 2.09 11.75
N PRO A 37 13.23 3.17 12.23
CA PRO A 37 12.74 3.90 13.40
C PRO A 37 11.41 4.62 13.13
N GLY A 38 11.03 4.78 11.85
CA GLY A 38 9.80 5.43 11.41
C GLY A 38 8.57 4.53 11.34
N ILE A 39 8.60 3.28 11.81
CA ILE A 39 7.48 2.33 11.68
C ILE A 39 6.17 2.89 12.26
N SER A 40 6.20 3.45 13.46
CA SER A 40 5.00 3.97 14.12
C SER A 40 4.38 5.14 13.36
N LEU A 41 5.23 6.01 12.79
CA LEU A 41 4.79 7.14 11.98
C LEU A 41 4.16 6.65 10.67
N ALA A 42 4.83 5.73 9.97
CA ALA A 42 4.33 5.17 8.73
C ALA A 42 2.96 4.48 8.93
N MET A 43 2.76 3.76 10.02
CA MET A 43 1.48 3.10 10.30
C MET A 43 0.32 4.09 10.54
N GLN A 44 0.60 5.26 11.11
CA GLN A 44 -0.40 6.30 11.30
C GLN A 44 -0.67 7.07 10.01
N GLU A 45 0.40 7.44 9.30
CA GLU A 45 0.33 8.24 8.08
C GLU A 45 -0.31 7.46 6.93
N LEU A 46 0.07 6.20 6.72
CA LEU A 46 -0.50 5.34 5.68
C LEU A 46 -2.01 5.13 5.87
N ALA A 47 -2.46 4.94 7.11
CA ALA A 47 -3.87 4.74 7.41
C ALA A 47 -4.70 5.98 7.05
N VAL A 48 -4.22 7.17 7.45
CA VAL A 48 -4.94 8.43 7.20
C VAL A 48 -4.92 8.79 5.72
N THR A 49 -3.78 8.66 5.04
CA THR A 49 -3.67 8.98 3.61
C THR A 49 -4.53 8.05 2.77
N LEU A 50 -4.49 6.74 2.99
CA LEU A 50 -5.35 5.79 2.28
C LEU A 50 -6.83 6.04 2.56
N ALA A 51 -7.21 6.31 3.81
CA ALA A 51 -8.59 6.64 4.15
C ALA A 51 -9.08 7.88 3.39
N ALA A 52 -8.27 8.94 3.32
CA ALA A 52 -8.62 10.15 2.57
C ALA A 52 -8.74 9.88 1.06
N LEU A 53 -7.81 9.12 0.47
CA LEU A 53 -7.82 8.81 -0.97
C LEU A 53 -9.05 7.98 -1.36
N VAL A 54 -9.45 7.02 -0.53
CA VAL A 54 -10.63 6.17 -0.76
C VAL A 54 -11.94 6.93 -0.51
N GLN A 55 -11.97 7.77 0.53
CA GLN A 55 -13.18 8.51 0.89
C GLN A 55 -13.49 9.62 -0.12
N CYS A 56 -12.47 10.34 -0.59
CA CYS A 56 -12.66 11.55 -1.38
C CYS A 56 -12.68 11.32 -2.90
N PHE A 57 -12.11 10.23 -3.40
CA PHE A 57 -11.92 10.02 -4.85
C PHE A 57 -12.40 8.65 -5.31
N ASP A 58 -13.07 8.63 -6.47
CA ASP A 58 -13.24 7.44 -7.29
C ASP A 58 -12.02 7.29 -8.21
N TRP A 59 -11.50 6.06 -8.31
CA TRP A 59 -10.28 5.75 -9.04
C TRP A 59 -10.61 4.92 -10.27
N ASN A 60 -10.25 5.42 -11.45
CA ASN A 60 -10.32 4.66 -12.69
C ASN A 60 -8.89 4.40 -13.19
N ALA A 61 -8.41 3.17 -12.98
CA ALA A 61 -7.26 2.66 -13.70
C ALA A 61 -7.79 2.07 -15.00
N GLY A 62 -7.49 2.71 -16.13
CA GLY A 62 -7.99 2.33 -17.47
C GLY A 62 -7.46 0.99 -18.01
N GLY A 63 -7.29 -0.01 -17.15
CA GLY A 63 -6.75 -1.34 -17.44
C GLY A 63 -6.08 -1.99 -16.23
N GLY A 64 -5.31 -3.05 -16.49
CA GLY A 64 -4.48 -3.70 -15.49
C GLY A 64 -3.30 -2.84 -15.05
N VAL A 65 -2.89 -2.98 -13.80
CA VAL A 65 -1.76 -2.27 -13.20
C VAL A 65 -0.51 -3.14 -13.32
N ASP A 66 0.48 -2.71 -14.10
CA ASP A 66 1.77 -3.40 -14.19
C ASP A 66 2.65 -3.09 -12.97
N MET A 67 2.93 -4.13 -12.18
CA MET A 67 3.74 -4.08 -10.96
C MET A 67 5.18 -4.56 -11.16
N SER A 68 5.65 -4.68 -12.40
CA SER A 68 7.06 -4.94 -12.68
C SER A 68 7.94 -3.86 -12.05
N GLU A 69 9.07 -4.29 -11.47
CA GLU A 69 9.99 -3.44 -10.72
C GLU A 69 11.18 -3.04 -11.60
N ARG A 70 11.63 -1.79 -11.49
CA ARG A 70 12.93 -1.35 -12.03
C ARG A 70 13.95 -1.28 -10.89
N PRO A 71 15.26 -1.39 -11.18
CA PRO A 71 16.29 -1.32 -10.16
C PRO A 71 16.17 -0.05 -9.28
N GLY A 72 16.12 -0.23 -7.96
CA GLY A 72 16.06 0.87 -7.01
C GLY A 72 15.94 0.42 -5.56
N LEU A 73 16.09 1.36 -4.61
CA LEU A 73 16.09 1.06 -3.18
C LEU A 73 14.68 0.80 -2.61
N THR A 74 13.65 1.36 -3.24
CA THR A 74 12.28 1.40 -2.72
C THR A 74 11.32 0.53 -3.54
N ALA A 75 11.82 -0.49 -4.23
CA ALA A 75 11.07 -1.28 -5.21
C ALA A 75 10.24 -0.41 -6.17
N PRO A 76 10.86 0.55 -6.87
CA PRO A 76 10.11 1.45 -7.74
C PRO A 76 9.50 0.68 -8.92
N ARG A 77 8.29 1.05 -9.30
CA ARG A 77 7.64 0.49 -10.49
C ARG A 77 8.43 0.84 -11.76
N ALA A 78 8.50 -0.13 -12.66
CA ALA A 78 9.11 0.03 -13.97
C ALA A 78 8.27 0.94 -14.87
N TYR A 79 6.94 0.83 -14.76
CA TYR A 79 5.99 1.66 -15.47
C TYR A 79 5.15 2.49 -14.49
N GLU A 80 4.95 3.75 -14.83
CA GLU A 80 4.21 4.70 -14.00
C GLU A 80 2.74 4.30 -13.84
N LEU A 81 2.18 4.60 -12.67
CA LEU A 81 0.75 4.43 -12.43
C LEU A 81 -0.01 5.64 -12.96
N ASN A 82 -0.66 5.50 -14.10
CA ASN A 82 -1.54 6.54 -14.61
C ASN A 82 -2.98 6.29 -14.13
N CYS A 83 -3.36 6.94 -13.03
CA CYS A 83 -4.73 6.93 -12.50
C CYS A 83 -5.26 8.36 -12.41
N VAL A 84 -6.49 8.58 -12.86
CA VAL A 84 -7.16 9.88 -12.75
C VAL A 84 -8.09 9.86 -11.54
N PRO A 85 -7.84 10.66 -10.50
CA PRO A 85 -8.74 10.75 -9.35
C PRO A 85 -9.97 11.57 -9.72
N LEU A 86 -11.17 11.00 -9.54
CA LEU A 86 -12.44 11.68 -9.73
C LEU A 86 -13.00 12.05 -8.36
N ALA A 87 -13.11 13.34 -8.04
CA ALA A 87 -13.63 13.77 -6.75
C ALA A 87 -15.08 13.30 -6.55
N ARG A 88 -15.35 12.60 -5.44
CA ARG A 88 -16.70 12.14 -5.05
C ARG A 88 -17.55 13.28 -4.50
N PHE A 89 -16.90 14.29 -3.94
CA PHE A 89 -17.55 15.47 -3.38
C PHE A 89 -17.48 16.65 -4.36
N THR A 90 -18.65 17.11 -4.82
CA THR A 90 -18.78 18.36 -5.57
C THR A 90 -18.60 19.54 -4.59
N PRO A 91 -17.67 20.49 -4.83
CA PRO A 91 -17.43 21.62 -3.93
C PRO A 91 -18.58 22.65 -3.85
N THR A 92 -19.70 22.44 -4.53
CA THR A 92 -20.79 23.42 -4.63
C THR A 92 -21.73 23.46 -3.42
N LEU A 93 -21.58 22.58 -2.42
CA LEU A 93 -22.45 22.54 -1.24
C LEU A 93 -22.01 23.45 -0.08
N PHE A 94 -20.87 24.14 -0.19
CA PHE A 94 -20.36 25.10 0.80
C PHE A 94 -20.13 26.50 0.23
N ALA A 95 -20.75 26.84 -0.91
CA ALA A 95 -20.84 28.21 -1.38
C ALA A 95 -22.18 28.80 -0.94
N THR A 96 -22.21 29.40 0.25
CA THR A 96 -23.26 30.30 0.75
C THR A 96 -22.65 31.63 1.08
#